data_AF-A0A5C0ZN89-F1
#
_entry.id   AF-A0A5C0ZN89-F1
#
_cell.length_a   1.000
_cell.length_b   1.000
_cell.length_c   1.000
_cell.angle_alpha   90.00
_cell.angle_beta   90.00
_cell.angle_gamma   90.00
#
_symmetry.space_group_name_H-M   'P 1'
#
loop_
_entity.id
_entity.type
_entity.pdbx_description
1 polymer ?
#
loop_
_entity_poly.entity_id
_entity_poly.type
_entity_poly.pdbx_seq_one_letter_code
_entity_poly.pdbx_strand_id
1 'polypeptide(L)' 'MHTDKEIKDWVCSHIHQLIQENEASSETEFKTSVDIEGEDGRVHTYTVFLERSNINDREEWIVRNIVRPEQLQ' A
#
# COMPACT_ATOMS: atom_id res chain seq x y z
N MET A 1 12.18 -4.81 9.90
CA MET A 1 11.61 -3.61 9.26
C MET A 1 11.96 -3.59 7.79
N HIS A 2 10.94 -3.47 6.94
CA HIS A 2 11.07 -3.49 5.48
C HIS A 2 11.52 -2.13 4.91
N THR A 3 12.17 -2.18 3.76
CA THR A 3 12.46 -1.02 2.91
C THR A 3 11.20 -0.58 2.17
N ASP A 4 11.18 0.68 1.69
CA ASP A 4 10.05 1.18 0.89
C ASP A 4 9.84 0.36 -0.38
N LYS A 5 10.91 -0.20 -0.96
CA LYS A 5 10.82 -1.06 -2.12
C LYS A 5 10.07 -2.36 -1.79
N GLU A 6 10.45 -3.04 -0.72
CA GLU A 6 9.81 -4.29 -0.30
C GLU A 6 8.33 -4.08 0.04
N ILE A 7 7.99 -2.96 0.71
CA ILE A 7 6.61 -2.61 1.02
C ILE A 7 5.83 -2.34 -0.28
N LYS A 8 6.41 -1.61 -1.25
CA LYS A 8 5.78 -1.37 -2.56
C LYS A 8 5.57 -2.66 -3.33
N ASP A 9 6.58 -3.53 -3.40
CA ASP A 9 6.49 -4.80 -4.12
C ASP A 9 5.40 -5.70 -3.51
N TRP A 10 5.29 -5.73 -2.18
CA TRP A 10 4.22 -6.43 -1.47
C TRP A 10 2.84 -5.85 -1.80
N VAL A 11 2.68 -4.51 -1.71
CA VAL A 11 1.40 -3.83 -2.01
C VAL A 11 0.99 -4.06 -3.45
N CYS A 12 1.91 -3.94 -4.40
CA CYS A 12 1.66 -4.22 -5.81
C CYS A 12 1.22 -5.68 -6.02
N SER A 13 1.78 -6.62 -5.28
CA SER A 13 1.40 -8.04 -5.36
C SER A 13 0.00 -8.33 -4.80
N HIS A 14 -0.49 -7.50 -3.88
CA HIS A 14 -1.80 -7.63 -3.22
C HIS A 14 -2.82 -6.58 -3.68
N ILE A 15 -2.50 -5.78 -4.71
CA ILE A 15 -3.26 -4.58 -5.08
C ILE A 15 -4.73 -4.85 -5.36
N HIS A 16 -5.05 -5.94 -6.06
CA HIS A 16 -6.43 -6.30 -6.39
C HIS A 16 -7.28 -6.60 -5.15
N GLN A 17 -6.71 -7.26 -4.15
CA GLN A 17 -7.40 -7.55 -2.90
C GLN A 17 -7.62 -6.26 -2.10
N LEU A 18 -6.59 -5.43 -2.00
CA LEU A 18 -6.68 -4.14 -1.28
C LEU A 18 -7.76 -3.25 -1.89
N ILE A 19 -7.85 -3.21 -3.22
CA ILE A 19 -8.92 -2.51 -3.94
C ILE A 19 -10.28 -3.10 -3.58
N GLN A 20 -10.47 -4.42 -3.69
CA GLN A 20 -11.78 -5.04 -3.36
C GLN A 20 -12.25 -4.77 -1.92
N GLU A 21 -11.32 -4.69 -0.97
CA GLU A 21 -11.62 -4.49 0.44
C GLU A 21 -11.85 -3.01 0.82
N ASN A 22 -11.21 -2.07 0.11
CA ASN A 22 -11.13 -0.67 0.53
C ASN A 22 -11.70 0.33 -0.49
N GLU A 23 -11.83 -0.05 -1.78
CA GLU A 23 -12.35 0.83 -2.82
C GLU A 23 -13.87 0.95 -2.70
N ALA A 24 -14.33 2.10 -2.19
CA ALA A 24 -15.68 2.55 -2.49
C ALA A 24 -15.73 2.96 -3.97
N SER A 25 -16.80 2.59 -4.69
CA SER A 25 -16.92 2.58 -6.16
C SER A 25 -16.72 3.92 -6.90
N SER A 26 -16.25 4.98 -6.25
CA SER A 26 -16.01 6.30 -6.84
C SER A 26 -14.77 7.02 -6.29
N GLU A 27 -13.94 6.38 -5.47
CA GLU A 27 -12.74 7.02 -4.92
C GLU A 27 -11.56 6.93 -5.89
N THR A 28 -10.80 8.03 -5.98
CA THR A 28 -9.55 8.12 -6.79
C THR A 28 -8.30 7.95 -5.93
N GLU A 29 -8.47 7.93 -4.61
CA GLU A 29 -7.43 7.67 -3.63
C GLU A 29 -8.05 6.91 -2.45
N PHE A 30 -7.30 6.00 -1.85
CA PHE A 30 -7.68 5.40 -0.57
C PHE A 30 -6.43 5.13 0.26
N LYS A 31 -6.65 4.97 1.57
CA LYS A 31 -5.61 4.57 2.52
C LYS A 31 -5.97 3.24 3.15
N THR A 32 -4.99 2.39 3.35
CA THR A 32 -5.18 1.10 4.01
C THR A 32 -3.97 0.73 4.85
N SER A 33 -4.18 -0.16 5.81
CA SER A 33 -3.11 -0.71 6.65
C SER A 33 -2.74 -2.08 6.15
N VAL A 34 -1.45 -2.34 5.99
CA VAL A 34 -0.92 -3.63 5.54
C VAL A 34 0.02 -4.21 6.59
N ASP A 35 -0.17 -5.48 6.89
CA ASP A 35 0.62 -6.23 7.84
C ASP A 35 1.61 -7.12 7.09
N ILE A 36 2.91 -6.88 7.30
CA ILE A 36 3.98 -7.62 6.63
C ILE A 36 4.90 -8.25 7.69
N GLU A 37 5.06 -9.57 7.63
CA GLU A 37 5.98 -10.30 8.49
C GLU A 37 7.42 -10.03 8.06
N GLY A 38 8.25 -9.54 8.98
CA GLY A 38 9.67 -9.31 8.77
C GLY A 38 10.51 -10.56 8.96
N GLU A 39 11.78 -10.51 8.54
CA GLU A 39 12.75 -11.61 8.72
C GLU A 39 12.99 -11.99 10.19
N ASP A 40 12.66 -11.10 11.13
CA ASP A 40 12.72 -11.34 12.57
C ASP A 40 11.50 -12.12 13.12
N GLY A 41 10.57 -12.52 12.24
CA GLY A 41 9.31 -13.18 12.58
C GLY A 41 8.28 -12.26 13.23
N ARG A 42 8.52 -10.94 13.23
CA ARG A 42 7.58 -9.95 13.76
C ARG A 42 6.75 -9.36 12.64
N VAL A 43 5.46 -9.16 12.91
CA VAL A 43 4.57 -8.44 12.01
C VAL A 43 4.77 -6.93 12.20
N HIS A 44 4.95 -6.23 11.08
CA HIS A 44 5.01 -4.78 11.03
C HIS A 44 3.81 -4.25 10.24
N THR A 45 3.05 -3.35 10.85
CA THR A 45 1.91 -2.68 10.22
C THR A 45 2.36 -1.37 9.58
N TYR A 46 2.09 -1.20 8.29
CA TYR A 46 2.36 0.02 7.53
C TYR A 46 1.05 0.64 7.06
N THR A 47 0.94 1.97 7.11
CA THR A 47 -0.16 2.67 6.46
C THR A 47 0.29 3.11 5.06
N VAL A 48 -0.43 2.65 4.04
CA VAL A 48 -0.13 2.94 2.64
C VAL A 48 -1.23 3.77 2.02
N PHE A 49 -0.84 4.75 1.21
CA PHE A 49 -1.74 5.63 0.48
C PHE A 49 -1.64 5.29 -1.00
N LEU A 50 -2.76 4.94 -1.59
CA LEU A 50 -2.86 4.59 -3.00
C LEU A 50 -3.66 5.64 -3.74
N GLU A 51 -3.25 5.94 -4.96
CA GLU A 51 -3.97 6.84 -5.87
C GLU A 51 -4.10 6.21 -7.26
N ARG A 52 -5.21 6.48 -7.93
CA ARG A 52 -5.36 6.16 -9.36
C ARG A 52 -4.55 7.16 -10.16
N SER A 53 -3.67 6.65 -10.99
CA SER A 53 -2.86 7.43 -11.90
C SER A 53 -3.04 6.92 -13.33
N ASN A 54 -2.92 7.82 -14.31
CA ASN A 54 -2.96 7.45 -15.71
C ASN A 54 -1.51 7.30 -16.21
N ILE A 55 -1.10 6.05 -16.43
CA ILE A 55 0.25 5.69 -16.87
C ILE A 55 0.11 4.98 -18.22
N ASN A 56 0.70 5.55 -19.27
CA ASN A 56 0.64 5.00 -20.64
C ASN A 56 -0.79 4.70 -21.12
N ASP A 57 -1.71 5.65 -20.93
CA ASP A 57 -3.13 5.53 -21.30
C ASP A 57 -3.89 4.41 -20.57
N ARG A 58 -3.37 3.96 -19.43
CA ARG A 58 -4.01 2.98 -18.55
C ARG A 58 -4.19 3.56 -17.15
N GLU A 59 -5.38 3.37 -16.59
CA GLU A 59 -5.63 3.66 -15.19
C GLU A 59 -4.99 2.56 -14.33
N GLU A 60 -3.99 2.94 -13.56
CA GLU A 60 -3.28 2.05 -12.63
C GLU A 60 -3.28 2.65 -11.23
N TRP A 61 -3.36 1.79 -10.22
CA TRP A 61 -3.20 2.19 -8.84
C TRP A 61 -1.72 2.22 -8.48
N ILE A 62 -1.27 3.34 -7.92
CA ILE A 62 0.13 3.52 -7.49
C ILE A 62 0.21 3.83 -5.99
N VAL A 63 1.31 3.42 -5.38
CA VAL A 63 1.63 3.77 -3.99
C VAL A 63 2.21 5.18 -3.94
N ARG A 64 1.42 6.13 -3.46
CA ARG A 64 1.80 7.54 -3.32
C ARG A 64 2.69 7.77 -2.09
N ASN A 65 2.33 7.15 -0.96
CA ASN A 65 3.05 7.34 0.30
C ASN A 65 2.99 6.09 1.18
N ILE A 66 4.01 5.92 2.02
CA ILE A 66 4.11 4.86 3.04
C ILE A 66 4.43 5.55 4.36
N VAL A 67 3.60 5.32 5.37
CA VAL A 67 3.85 5.76 6.74
C VAL A 67 4.23 4.55 7.57
N ARG A 68 5.41 4.64 8.18
CA ARG A 68 5.95 3.61 9.06
C ARG A 68 5.54 3.86 10.51
N PRO A 69 5.37 2.81 11.33
CA PRO A 69 4.91 2.94 12.71
C PRO A 69 5.83 3.83 13.57
N GLU A 70 7.13 3.86 13.31
CA GLU A 70 8.09 4.71 14.01
C GLU A 70 7.97 6.21 13.67
N GLN A 71 7.34 6.56 12.54
CA GLN A 71 7.15 7.95 12.13
C GLN A 71 5.95 8.62 12.81
N LEU A 72 5.15 7.83 13.55
CA LEU A 72 3.98 8.31 14.30
C LEU A 72 4.31 8.68 15.76
N GLN A 73 5.59 8.67 16.14
CA GLN A 73 6.09 8.96 17.50
C GLN A 73 6.50 10.42 17.71
#